data_AF-A0A1X0RF12-F1
#
_entry.id   AF-A0A1X0RF12-F1
#
_cell.length_a   1.000
_cell.length_b   1.000
_cell.length_c   1.000
_cell.angle_alpha   90.00
_cell.angle_beta   90.00
_cell.angle_gamma   90.00
#
_symmetry.space_group_name_H-M   'P 1'
#
loop_
_entity.id
_entity.type
_entity.pdbx_description
1 polymer ?
#
loop_
_entity_poly.entity_id
_entity_poly.type
_entity_poly.pdbx_seq_one_letter_code
_entity_poly.pdbx_strand_id
1 'polypeptide(L)'
;MYFQYCSYEPMDLKCAQQIASYKVTNINTAYLNGLRMFLNMILKKDERIKAVKNKTIVEQCNKVKTYISSGKINDLPKDLLPSQDVNMVHDIFSSYPPNYQFAKGSIYHDCKVNALKHLKAFYKLSSMCEIIQGKSFNCFPLRRTFISSYMTIDTLILNTIVRAPVLNVAAKAMKPQNERKTTKLRGMLFTEGIGVSVLKQNDDTKKGGSGAGRRTKAVDEEDFKYVEKLEKEELLAGVDKCVLIDPDRHDMLYCMHEESTIESKKTYRYTSNQRAIETKSRKFKKFEESLKLDDIRAAEISLSKYKSSTVNGDKFAKHLQERATVTPVLSEYYANEYISAVETNLLPFRKMKLSSFINGQQADRQLARNLIIKFDDNATLIIGNWSAGNVKFHEPIRGVGMRRMLAKQGSKICLLDECKASSLCPSCLNDELEKEKQPTVTCHGLLRCKNQQCLEAMAGTTSRHHLWNRDMVATLNFRHILFGLRENGKRPERLCRLNASPSAGFKRKATSSASSRPTKKITNPLKLPLH
;
A
#
# COMPACT_ATOMS: atom_id res chain seq x y z
N MET A 1 -33.04 2.84 12.39
CA MET A 1 -32.70 3.81 11.32
C MET A 1 -32.43 3.17 9.96
N TYR A 2 -31.31 2.47 9.70
CA TYR A 2 -31.03 1.95 8.34
C TYR A 2 -32.16 1.08 7.77
N PHE A 3 -32.62 0.10 8.54
CA PHE A 3 -33.69 -0.82 8.10
C PHE A 3 -35.03 -0.11 7.85
N GLN A 4 -35.33 0.93 8.63
CA GLN A 4 -36.54 1.74 8.48
C GLN A 4 -36.51 2.59 7.20
N TYR A 5 -35.35 3.14 6.83
CA TYR A 5 -35.24 3.99 5.66
C TYR A 5 -35.09 3.21 4.35
N CYS A 6 -34.54 1.99 4.39
CA CYS A 6 -34.26 1.21 3.19
C CYS A 6 -35.34 0.15 2.88
N SER A 7 -36.47 0.15 3.59
CA SER A 7 -37.51 -0.89 3.50
C SER A 7 -36.93 -2.31 3.47
N TYR A 8 -35.85 -2.51 4.23
CA TYR A 8 -35.10 -3.75 4.25
C TYR A 8 -35.57 -4.57 5.44
N GLU A 9 -36.17 -5.73 5.17
CA GLU A 9 -36.43 -6.70 6.23
C GLU A 9 -35.12 -7.21 6.82
N PRO A 10 -34.90 -7.03 8.13
CA PRO A 10 -33.71 -7.57 8.78
C PRO A 10 -33.67 -9.09 8.60
N MET A 11 -32.66 -9.59 7.88
CA MET A 11 -32.37 -11.02 7.89
C MET A 11 -31.93 -11.41 9.31
N ASP A 12 -32.50 -12.50 9.85
CA ASP A 12 -32.03 -13.09 11.10
C ASP A 12 -30.63 -13.68 10.90
N LEU A 13 -29.61 -12.85 11.13
CA LEU A 13 -28.21 -13.25 11.05
C LEU A 13 -27.81 -13.90 12.38
N LYS A 14 -28.18 -15.19 12.56
CA LYS A 14 -27.81 -16.02 13.72
C LYS A 14 -26.30 -16.04 14.05
N CYS A 15 -25.45 -15.61 13.11
CA CYS A 15 -23.99 -15.50 13.27
C CYS A 15 -23.40 -14.12 12.89
N ALA A 16 -24.16 -13.01 13.00
CA ALA A 16 -23.70 -11.67 12.65
C ALA A 16 -22.34 -11.27 13.26
N GLN A 17 -22.04 -11.76 14.47
CA GLN A 17 -20.77 -11.54 15.17
C GLN A 17 -19.55 -12.08 14.41
N GLN A 18 -19.70 -13.17 13.64
CA GLN A 18 -18.62 -13.75 12.85
C GLN A 18 -18.30 -12.90 11.60
N ILE A 19 -19.34 -12.33 10.96
CA ILE A 19 -19.18 -11.38 9.85
C ILE A 19 -18.50 -10.09 10.34
N ALA A 20 -18.88 -9.59 11.51
CA ALA A 20 -18.24 -8.42 12.12
C ALA A 20 -16.77 -8.70 12.47
N SER A 21 -16.46 -9.90 12.97
CA SER A 21 -15.10 -10.36 13.25
C SER A 21 -14.24 -10.47 11.99
N TYR A 22 -14.81 -10.82 10.84
CA TYR A 22 -14.09 -10.81 9.56
C TYR A 22 -13.62 -9.41 9.13
N LYS A 23 -14.34 -8.38 9.60
CA LYS A 23 -14.01 -6.97 9.34
C LYS A 23 -13.09 -6.35 10.40
N VAL A 24 -12.65 -7.09 11.42
CA VAL A 24 -11.61 -6.69 12.39
C VAL A 24 -10.32 -6.27 11.69
N THR A 25 -9.99 -6.90 10.56
CA THR A 25 -8.84 -6.51 9.70
C THR A 25 -8.88 -5.03 9.29
N ASN A 26 -10.07 -4.45 9.14
CA ASN A 26 -10.23 -3.03 8.85
C ASN A 26 -9.89 -2.17 10.05
N ILE A 27 -10.25 -2.57 11.28
CA ILE A 27 -9.86 -1.85 12.51
C ILE A 27 -8.34 -1.90 12.66
N ASN A 28 -7.72 -3.08 12.48
CA ASN A 28 -6.28 -3.29 12.61
C ASN A 28 -5.46 -2.30 11.76
N THR A 29 -5.96 -1.94 10.59
CA THR A 29 -5.22 -1.08 9.65
C THR A 29 -5.72 0.37 9.68
N ALA A 30 -7.04 0.58 9.70
CA ALA A 30 -7.63 1.90 9.60
C ALA A 30 -7.49 2.70 10.90
N TYR A 31 -7.57 2.06 12.07
CA TYR A 31 -7.37 2.75 13.35
C TYR A 31 -5.95 3.31 13.45
N LEU A 32 -4.94 2.49 13.20
CA LEU A 32 -3.54 2.91 13.28
C LEU A 32 -3.18 3.97 12.23
N ASN A 33 -3.72 3.86 11.01
CA ASN A 33 -3.53 4.86 9.97
C ASN A 33 -4.24 6.18 10.33
N GLY A 34 -5.46 6.10 10.88
CA GLY A 34 -6.20 7.25 11.37
C GLY A 34 -5.45 7.95 12.51
N LEU A 35 -4.91 7.18 13.45
CA LEU A 35 -4.13 7.70 14.57
C LEU A 35 -2.88 8.40 14.05
N ARG A 36 -2.14 7.77 13.13
CA ARG A 36 -0.97 8.40 12.49
C ARG A 36 -1.34 9.69 11.76
N MET A 37 -2.47 9.72 11.07
CA MET A 37 -2.98 10.91 10.40
C MET A 37 -3.30 12.02 11.41
N PHE A 38 -4.01 11.70 12.49
CA PHE A 38 -4.34 12.63 13.57
C PHE A 38 -3.09 13.18 14.26
N LEU A 39 -2.11 12.32 14.58
CA LEU A 39 -0.84 12.74 15.15
C LEU A 39 -0.06 13.65 14.21
N ASN A 40 0.03 13.28 12.94
CA ASN A 40 0.65 14.16 11.96
C ASN A 40 -0.13 15.47 11.79
N MET A 41 -1.43 15.52 12.08
CA MET A 41 -2.23 16.73 11.99
C MET A 41 -1.93 17.66 13.17
N ILE A 42 -2.00 17.18 14.41
CA ILE A 42 -1.69 18.00 15.60
C ILE A 42 -0.23 18.47 15.54
N LEU A 43 0.70 17.61 15.11
CA LEU A 43 2.11 17.95 14.92
C LEU A 43 2.38 18.86 13.70
N LYS A 44 1.43 19.02 12.78
CA LYS A 44 1.54 19.92 11.60
C LYS A 44 0.70 21.20 11.72
N LYS A 45 -0.21 21.29 12.70
CA LYS A 45 -1.01 22.49 12.95
C LYS A 45 -0.12 23.69 13.29
N ASP A 46 1.11 23.43 13.73
CA ASP A 46 2.21 24.39 13.73
C ASP A 46 2.76 24.63 12.32
N GLU A 47 2.00 25.34 11.48
CA GLU A 47 2.57 26.11 10.37
C GLU A 47 3.48 27.27 10.85
N ARG A 48 4.00 27.18 12.08
CA ARG A 48 5.08 27.97 12.66
C ARG A 48 6.38 27.19 12.85
N ILE A 49 6.55 26.01 12.26
CA ILE A 49 7.89 25.48 11.92
C ILE A 49 8.38 26.22 10.67
N LYS A 50 8.47 27.55 10.76
CA LYS A 50 9.21 28.36 9.80
C LYS A 50 10.68 27.98 9.95
N ALA A 51 11.26 27.51 8.85
CA ALA A 51 12.68 27.35 8.63
C ALA A 51 13.39 26.34 9.56
N VAL A 52 14.54 25.88 9.11
CA VAL A 52 15.54 25.09 9.84
C VAL A 52 15.41 23.55 9.75
N LYS A 53 16.43 23.04 9.06
CA LYS A 53 16.88 21.65 8.90
C LYS A 53 17.30 20.98 10.23
N ASN A 54 16.46 20.91 11.26
CA ASN A 54 16.86 20.30 12.53
C ASN A 54 16.40 18.84 12.70
N LYS A 55 17.36 17.91 12.74
CA LYS A 55 17.19 16.50 13.15
C LYS A 55 16.41 16.37 14.48
N THR A 56 16.54 17.37 15.36
CA THR A 56 15.89 17.46 16.68
C THR A 56 14.36 17.38 16.64
N ILE A 57 13.71 18.04 15.67
CA ILE A 57 12.22 18.08 15.61
C ILE A 57 11.66 16.72 15.17
N VAL A 58 12.32 16.05 14.22
CA VAL A 58 11.89 14.72 13.76
C VAL A 58 12.02 13.70 14.89
N GLU A 59 13.11 13.77 15.65
CA GLU A 59 13.36 12.93 16.81
C GLU A 59 12.32 13.16 17.92
N GLN A 60 11.99 14.42 18.19
CA GLN A 60 10.93 14.84 19.12
C GLN A 60 9.53 14.36 18.68
N CYS A 61 9.17 14.49 17.41
CA CYS A 61 7.94 13.95 16.85
C CYS A 61 7.87 12.41 16.96
N ASN A 62 8.99 11.72 16.75
CA ASN A 62 9.08 10.28 16.91
C ASN A 62 8.96 9.87 18.38
N LYS A 63 9.47 10.68 19.31
CA LYS A 63 9.31 10.51 20.75
C LYS A 63 7.83 10.56 21.15
N VAL A 64 7.08 11.58 20.71
CA VAL A 64 5.61 11.68 20.90
C VAL A 64 4.91 10.41 20.38
N LYS A 65 5.22 10.00 19.15
CA LYS A 65 4.64 8.79 18.55
C LYS A 65 4.94 7.55 19.38
N THR A 66 6.13 7.45 19.98
CA THR A 66 6.54 6.31 20.81
C THR A 66 5.78 6.26 22.14
N TYR A 67 5.58 7.40 22.81
CA TYR A 67 4.77 7.50 24.03
C TYR A 67 3.32 7.05 23.77
N ILE A 68 2.71 7.56 22.69
CA ILE A 68 1.34 7.19 22.30
C ILE A 68 1.26 5.72 21.92
N SER A 69 2.26 5.22 21.19
CA SER A 69 2.32 3.82 20.77
C SER A 69 2.47 2.86 21.95
N SER A 70 3.07 3.31 23.05
CA SER A 70 3.26 2.53 24.28
C SER A 70 2.17 2.76 25.32
N GLY A 71 1.19 3.64 25.06
CA GLY A 71 0.12 3.97 25.99
C GLY A 71 0.52 4.87 27.15
N LYS A 72 1.71 5.44 27.11
CA LYS A 72 2.24 6.34 28.13
C LYS A 72 1.77 7.77 27.90
N ILE A 73 0.45 7.97 27.93
CA ILE A 73 -0.18 9.25 27.59
C ILE A 73 0.12 10.33 28.64
N ASN A 74 0.21 9.95 29.91
CA ASN A 74 0.55 10.86 31.01
C ASN A 74 1.98 11.43 30.90
N ASP A 75 2.88 10.71 30.21
CA ASP A 75 4.28 11.09 30.03
C ASP A 75 4.52 11.89 28.73
N LEU A 76 3.45 12.39 28.11
CA LEU A 76 3.57 13.14 26.87
C LEU A 76 4.37 14.44 27.09
N PRO A 77 5.33 14.76 26.20
CA PRO A 77 6.12 15.98 26.29
C PRO A 77 5.23 17.21 26.07
N LYS A 78 4.94 17.92 27.16
CA LYS A 78 4.10 19.14 27.20
C LYS A 78 4.74 20.31 26.46
N ASP A 79 6.05 20.27 26.27
CA ASP A 79 6.85 21.19 25.47
C ASP A 79 6.60 21.07 23.96
N LEU A 80 6.11 19.92 23.49
CA LEU A 80 5.92 19.61 22.07
C LEU A 80 4.47 19.58 21.61
N LEU A 81 3.53 19.48 22.55
CA LEU A 81 2.10 19.47 22.27
C LEU A 81 1.43 20.51 23.17
N PRO A 82 0.72 21.50 22.60
CA PRO A 82 -0.12 22.40 23.39
C PRO A 82 -1.08 21.61 24.28
N SER A 83 -1.46 22.18 25.43
CA SER A 83 -2.36 21.54 26.41
C SER A 83 -3.67 21.05 25.77
N GLN A 84 -4.18 21.78 24.78
CA GLN A 84 -5.38 21.38 24.02
C GLN A 84 -5.16 20.06 23.25
N ASP A 85 -4.02 19.89 22.58
CA ASP A 85 -3.71 18.69 21.81
C ASP A 85 -3.43 17.49 22.72
N VAL A 86 -2.78 17.72 23.87
CA VAL A 86 -2.59 16.70 24.91
C VAL A 86 -3.96 16.22 25.42
N ASN A 87 -4.89 17.12 25.72
CA ASN A 87 -6.25 16.79 26.14
C ASN A 87 -7.00 15.98 25.08
N MET A 88 -6.86 16.32 23.79
CA MET A 88 -7.49 15.54 22.72
C MET A 88 -6.94 14.11 22.65
N VAL A 89 -5.62 13.93 22.85
CA VAL A 89 -5.03 12.59 22.93
C VAL A 89 -5.57 11.85 24.15
N HIS A 90 -5.63 12.48 25.32
CA HIS A 90 -6.23 11.87 26.52
C HIS A 90 -7.68 11.43 26.29
N ASP A 91 -8.50 12.26 25.65
CA ASP A 91 -9.90 11.94 25.34
C ASP A 91 -10.07 10.74 24.39
N ILE A 92 -9.13 10.51 23.49
CA ILE A 92 -9.14 9.30 22.64
C ILE A 92 -8.84 8.07 23.50
N PHE A 93 -7.87 8.18 24.41
CA PHE A 93 -7.43 7.07 25.25
C PHE A 93 -8.32 6.83 26.48
N SER A 94 -9.15 7.79 26.88
CA SER A 94 -10.20 7.58 27.89
C SER A 94 -11.30 6.62 27.42
N SER A 95 -11.32 6.29 26.12
CA SER A 95 -12.19 5.25 25.58
C SER A 95 -11.80 3.82 26.00
N TYR A 96 -10.60 3.63 26.54
CA TYR A 96 -10.16 2.35 27.11
C TYR A 96 -10.59 2.25 28.59
N PRO A 97 -10.80 1.03 29.11
CA PRO A 97 -11.03 0.83 30.54
C PRO A 97 -9.92 1.43 31.41
N PRO A 98 -10.21 1.84 32.65
CA PRO A 98 -9.18 2.22 33.60
C PRO A 98 -8.12 1.11 33.72
N ASN A 99 -6.84 1.48 33.76
CA ASN A 99 -5.70 0.57 33.84
C ASN A 99 -5.55 -0.42 32.66
N TYR A 100 -6.10 -0.09 31.49
CA TYR A 100 -5.94 -0.91 30.30
C TYR A 100 -4.47 -1.05 29.89
N GLN A 101 -3.95 -2.29 29.86
CA GLN A 101 -2.59 -2.58 29.44
C GLN A 101 -2.56 -3.12 28.01
N PHE A 102 -1.84 -2.40 27.12
CA PHE A 102 -1.63 -2.87 25.76
C PHE A 102 -0.74 -4.12 25.74
N ALA A 103 -1.16 -5.14 24.99
CA ALA A 103 -0.35 -6.33 24.78
C ALA A 103 1.06 -5.97 24.26
N LYS A 104 2.10 -6.51 24.90
CA LYS A 104 3.52 -6.19 24.64
C LYS A 104 3.86 -4.69 24.76
N GLY A 105 3.09 -3.93 25.55
CA GLY A 105 3.30 -2.50 25.72
C GLY A 105 3.20 -1.72 24.40
N SER A 106 2.42 -2.20 23.44
CA SER A 106 2.33 -1.59 22.12
C SER A 106 0.90 -1.63 21.58
N ILE A 107 0.34 -0.46 21.30
CA ILE A 107 -0.96 -0.31 20.63
C ILE A 107 -0.98 -1.02 19.28
N TYR A 108 0.16 -1.10 18.59
CA TYR A 108 0.30 -1.80 17.31
C TYR A 108 0.12 -3.30 17.45
N HIS A 109 0.66 -3.87 18.52
CA HIS A 109 0.52 -5.28 18.81
C HIS A 109 -0.88 -5.57 19.37
N ASP A 110 -1.33 -4.75 20.31
CA ASP A 110 -2.63 -4.90 20.96
C ASP A 110 -3.78 -4.80 19.96
N CYS A 111 -3.75 -3.85 19.03
CA CYS A 111 -4.78 -3.71 18.00
C CYS A 111 -4.92 -4.98 17.15
N LYS A 112 -3.82 -5.69 16.88
CA LYS A 112 -3.87 -6.94 16.11
C LYS A 112 -4.50 -8.09 16.88
N VAL A 113 -4.33 -8.16 18.19
CA VAL A 113 -4.83 -9.27 19.03
C VAL A 113 -6.17 -8.97 19.68
N ASN A 114 -6.48 -7.69 19.91
CA ASN A 114 -7.60 -7.19 20.71
C ASN A 114 -8.41 -6.10 19.97
N ALA A 115 -8.51 -6.16 18.65
CA ALA A 115 -9.06 -5.09 17.81
C ALA A 115 -10.40 -4.49 18.28
N LEU A 116 -11.32 -5.32 18.78
CA LEU A 116 -12.63 -4.86 19.26
C LEU A 116 -12.51 -3.87 20.43
N LYS A 117 -11.47 -4.00 21.26
CA LYS A 117 -11.22 -3.08 22.38
C LYS A 117 -10.80 -1.68 21.91
N HIS A 118 -10.36 -1.53 20.65
CA HIS A 118 -9.99 -0.25 20.06
C HIS A 118 -11.15 0.45 19.33
N LEU A 119 -12.32 -0.19 19.19
CA LEU A 119 -13.41 0.36 18.38
C LEU A 119 -13.93 1.70 18.92
N LYS A 120 -14.09 1.83 20.24
CA LYS A 120 -14.52 3.09 20.88
C LYS A 120 -13.50 4.21 20.67
N ALA A 121 -12.21 3.90 20.88
CA ALA A 121 -11.13 4.85 20.63
C ALA A 121 -11.05 5.27 19.15
N PHE A 122 -11.31 4.33 18.22
CA PHE A 122 -11.35 4.61 16.79
C PHE A 122 -12.51 5.54 16.41
N TYR A 123 -13.71 5.29 16.97
CA TYR A 123 -14.87 6.17 16.79
C TYR A 123 -14.60 7.59 17.31
N LYS A 124 -14.05 7.71 18.53
CA LYS A 124 -13.70 9.00 19.13
C LYS A 124 -12.68 9.77 18.29
N LEU A 125 -11.64 9.08 17.82
CA LEU A 125 -10.64 9.63 16.92
C LEU A 125 -11.27 10.18 15.62
N SER A 126 -12.19 9.45 15.00
CA SER A 126 -12.88 9.92 13.78
C SER A 126 -13.74 11.14 14.04
N SER A 127 -14.44 11.17 15.18
CA SER A 127 -15.26 12.32 15.57
C SER A 127 -14.42 13.57 15.70
N MET A 128 -13.25 13.47 16.36
CA MET A 128 -12.31 14.59 16.48
C MET A 128 -11.76 15.05 15.13
N CYS A 129 -11.33 14.14 14.25
CA CYS A 129 -10.86 14.50 12.92
C CYS A 129 -11.92 15.24 12.09
N GLU A 130 -13.18 14.82 12.20
CA GLU A 130 -14.29 15.45 11.51
C GLU A 130 -14.55 16.87 12.04
N ILE A 131 -14.46 17.08 13.36
CA ILE A 131 -14.60 18.41 13.98
C ILE A 131 -13.45 19.34 13.59
N ILE A 132 -12.19 18.85 13.61
CA ILE A 132 -11.00 19.69 13.45
C ILE A 132 -10.74 20.08 11.98
N GLN A 133 -10.97 19.18 11.02
CA GLN A 133 -10.63 19.42 9.60
C GLN A 133 -11.79 19.22 8.62
N GLY A 134 -12.99 18.86 9.10
CA GLY A 134 -14.07 18.41 8.23
C GLY A 134 -13.74 17.10 7.49
N LYS A 135 -12.66 16.41 7.88
CA LYS A 135 -12.21 15.14 7.30
C LYS A 135 -12.75 13.99 8.13
N SER A 136 -13.74 13.31 7.58
CA SER A 136 -14.27 12.08 8.17
C SER A 136 -13.67 10.86 7.49
N PHE A 137 -13.42 9.80 8.25
CA PHE A 137 -13.03 8.50 7.72
C PHE A 137 -13.95 7.44 8.33
N ASN A 138 -14.13 6.34 7.59
CA ASN A 138 -15.18 5.41 7.95
C ASN A 138 -14.75 4.49 9.10
N CYS A 139 -15.39 4.63 10.26
CA CYS A 139 -15.20 3.71 11.39
C CYS A 139 -15.95 2.39 11.19
N PHE A 140 -17.06 2.45 10.46
CA PHE A 140 -17.94 1.31 10.25
C PHE A 140 -17.87 0.87 8.79
N PRO A 141 -17.45 -0.36 8.51
CA PRO A 141 -17.22 -0.80 7.14
C PRO A 141 -18.53 -0.96 6.37
N LEU A 142 -18.90 0.09 5.63
CA LEU A 142 -20.08 0.13 4.77
C LEU A 142 -19.69 -0.11 3.31
N ARG A 143 -20.49 -0.90 2.61
CA ARG A 143 -20.38 -1.01 1.15
C ARG A 143 -20.78 0.33 0.54
N ARG A 144 -19.94 0.90 -0.32
CA ARG A 144 -20.19 2.19 -1.02
C ARG A 144 -20.58 2.04 -2.49
N THR A 145 -20.27 0.89 -3.08
CA THR A 145 -20.52 0.61 -4.49
C THR A 145 -21.77 -0.23 -4.65
N PHE A 146 -22.55 0.07 -5.69
CA PHE A 146 -23.71 -0.73 -6.12
C PHE A 146 -23.28 -1.94 -6.97
N ILE A 147 -22.12 -1.87 -7.65
CA ILE A 147 -21.53 -2.97 -8.44
C ILE A 147 -21.11 -4.10 -7.52
N SER A 148 -21.43 -5.34 -7.86
CA SER A 148 -21.04 -6.47 -7.01
C SER A 148 -19.52 -6.65 -6.91
N SER A 149 -19.12 -7.27 -5.80
CA SER A 149 -17.72 -7.50 -5.49
C SER A 149 -17.55 -8.79 -4.73
N TYR A 150 -16.53 -9.56 -5.12
CA TYR A 150 -16.15 -10.76 -4.41
C TYR A 150 -15.86 -10.46 -2.94
N MET A 151 -16.66 -11.07 -2.07
CA MET A 151 -16.43 -11.16 -0.64
C MET A 151 -16.03 -12.57 -0.28
N THR A 152 -15.14 -12.69 0.70
CA THR A 152 -14.79 -13.99 1.26
C THR A 152 -15.88 -14.45 2.22
N ILE A 153 -16.36 -15.67 2.01
CA ILE A 153 -17.31 -16.37 2.86
C ILE A 153 -16.62 -17.66 3.32
N ASP A 154 -16.56 -17.88 4.62
CA ASP A 154 -16.08 -19.16 5.15
C ASP A 154 -17.21 -20.22 5.16
N THR A 155 -16.83 -21.48 5.34
CA THR A 155 -17.76 -22.61 5.38
C THR A 155 -18.76 -22.55 6.51
N LEU A 156 -18.44 -21.86 7.61
CA LEU A 156 -19.36 -21.67 8.71
C LEU A 156 -20.46 -20.69 8.30
N ILE A 157 -20.09 -19.51 7.79
CA ILE A 157 -21.02 -18.51 7.25
C ILE A 157 -21.85 -19.13 6.11
N LEU A 158 -21.23 -19.91 5.21
CA LEU A 158 -21.94 -20.60 4.15
C LEU A 158 -22.99 -21.57 4.70
N ASN A 159 -22.60 -22.45 5.64
CA ASN A 159 -23.48 -23.47 6.19
C ASN A 159 -24.55 -22.90 7.13
N THR A 160 -24.30 -21.75 7.77
CA THR A 160 -25.22 -21.19 8.77
C THR A 160 -26.14 -20.12 8.19
N ILE A 161 -25.66 -19.31 7.25
CA ILE A 161 -26.40 -18.15 6.70
C ILE A 161 -26.94 -18.47 5.31
N VAL A 162 -26.15 -19.11 4.46
CA VAL A 162 -26.55 -19.43 3.07
C VAL A 162 -27.20 -20.81 3.00
N ARG A 163 -27.92 -21.27 4.05
CA ARG A 163 -28.62 -22.58 4.09
C ARG A 163 -29.60 -22.70 2.91
N ALA A 164 -29.10 -23.07 1.73
CA ALA A 164 -29.86 -23.20 0.50
C ALA A 164 -29.04 -24.01 -0.54
N PRO A 165 -29.71 -24.70 -1.49
CA PRO A 165 -29.13 -25.62 -2.47
C PRO A 165 -28.35 -24.92 -3.61
N VAL A 166 -27.84 -23.71 -3.38
CA VAL A 166 -27.27 -22.83 -4.41
C VAL A 166 -25.87 -23.27 -4.84
N LEU A 167 -25.14 -23.98 -3.98
CA LEU A 167 -23.81 -24.48 -4.28
C LEU A 167 -23.85 -25.98 -4.55
N ASN A 168 -23.63 -26.38 -5.81
CA ASN A 168 -23.46 -27.78 -6.16
C ASN A 168 -22.11 -28.30 -5.62
N VAL A 169 -22.12 -28.82 -4.39
CA VAL A 169 -20.95 -29.42 -3.74
C VAL A 169 -20.42 -30.65 -4.48
N ALA A 170 -21.22 -31.27 -5.35
CA ALA A 170 -20.80 -32.38 -6.19
C ALA A 170 -20.06 -31.94 -7.46
N ALA A 171 -20.01 -30.65 -7.78
CA ALA A 171 -19.30 -30.12 -8.94
C ALA A 171 -17.80 -30.49 -8.90
N LYS A 172 -17.21 -30.75 -10.07
CA LYS A 172 -15.76 -31.04 -10.21
C LYS A 172 -14.89 -29.92 -9.61
N ALA A 173 -15.38 -28.69 -9.65
CA ALA A 173 -14.73 -27.53 -9.04
C ALA A 173 -14.65 -27.61 -7.50
N MET A 174 -15.47 -28.42 -6.83
CA MET A 174 -15.48 -28.57 -5.36
C MET A 174 -14.70 -29.81 -4.90
N LYS A 175 -14.55 -30.81 -5.78
CA LYS A 175 -13.79 -32.04 -5.50
C LYS A 175 -12.28 -31.80 -5.40
N PRO A 176 -11.53 -32.64 -4.67
CA PRO A 176 -10.07 -32.63 -4.70
C PRO A 176 -9.55 -32.73 -6.15
N GLN A 177 -8.53 -31.95 -6.47
CA GLN A 177 -7.89 -31.92 -7.79
C GLN A 177 -6.42 -32.34 -7.71
N ASN A 178 -5.81 -32.57 -8.88
CA ASN A 178 -4.51 -33.19 -9.14
C ASN A 178 -4.50 -34.74 -9.01
N GLU A 179 -3.49 -35.39 -9.60
CA GLU A 179 -3.36 -36.86 -9.65
C GLU A 179 -3.37 -37.50 -8.25
N ARG A 180 -2.79 -36.80 -7.26
CA ARG A 180 -2.69 -37.25 -5.88
C ARG A 180 -3.87 -36.80 -5.00
N LYS A 181 -4.87 -36.10 -5.58
CA LYS A 181 -6.01 -35.48 -4.88
C LYS A 181 -5.62 -34.64 -3.65
N THR A 182 -4.44 -34.04 -3.64
CA THR A 182 -3.92 -33.29 -2.48
C THR A 182 -4.48 -31.87 -2.41
N THR A 183 -4.88 -31.28 -3.55
CA THR A 183 -5.45 -29.93 -3.60
C THR A 183 -6.94 -29.97 -3.23
N LYS A 184 -7.29 -29.53 -2.01
CA LYS A 184 -8.67 -29.61 -1.47
C LYS A 184 -9.24 -28.22 -1.15
N LEU A 185 -10.56 -28.10 -1.18
CA LEU A 185 -11.25 -26.92 -0.65
C LEU A 185 -11.16 -26.92 0.87
N ARG A 186 -10.60 -25.85 1.45
CA ARG A 186 -10.38 -25.72 2.90
C ARG A 186 -11.35 -24.76 3.58
N GLY A 187 -12.52 -24.62 2.99
CA GLY A 187 -13.65 -23.95 3.60
C GLY A 187 -13.66 -22.42 3.50
N MET A 188 -13.02 -21.86 2.47
CA MET A 188 -13.15 -20.45 2.09
C MET A 188 -13.60 -20.37 0.63
N LEU A 189 -14.63 -19.57 0.39
CA LEU A 189 -15.16 -19.25 -0.92
C LEU A 189 -15.12 -17.73 -1.10
N PHE A 190 -14.99 -17.30 -2.34
CA PHE A 190 -15.19 -15.90 -2.69
C PHE A 190 -16.43 -15.82 -3.57
N THR A 191 -17.38 -14.97 -3.23
CA THR A 191 -18.58 -14.79 -4.05
C THR A 191 -19.00 -13.34 -4.09
N GLU A 192 -19.64 -12.96 -5.18
CA GLU A 192 -20.27 -11.66 -5.36
C GLU A 192 -21.80 -11.81 -5.47
N GLY A 193 -22.36 -12.93 -5.01
CA GLY A 193 -23.77 -13.27 -5.14
C GLY A 193 -24.15 -13.88 -6.49
N ILE A 194 -23.29 -13.77 -7.51
CA ILE A 194 -23.49 -14.36 -8.85
C ILE A 194 -22.45 -15.42 -9.18
N GLY A 195 -21.17 -15.07 -9.05
CA GLY A 195 -20.06 -16.00 -9.23
C GLY A 195 -19.56 -16.57 -7.91
N VAL A 196 -18.99 -17.78 -7.98
CA VAL A 196 -18.24 -18.37 -6.87
C VAL A 196 -16.85 -18.72 -7.35
N SER A 197 -15.83 -18.20 -6.66
CA SER A 197 -14.43 -18.56 -6.81
C SER A 197 -13.99 -19.39 -5.61
N VAL A 198 -13.41 -20.55 -5.89
CA VAL A 198 -13.02 -21.54 -4.89
C VAL A 198 -11.50 -21.57 -4.80
N LEU A 199 -10.94 -21.30 -3.62
CA LEU A 199 -9.50 -21.46 -3.39
C LEU A 199 -9.23 -22.88 -2.88
N LYS A 200 -8.39 -23.62 -3.59
CA LYS A 200 -7.90 -24.93 -3.15
C LYS A 200 -6.43 -24.86 -2.80
N GLN A 201 -6.02 -25.59 -1.78
CA GLN A 201 -4.65 -25.60 -1.28
C GLN A 201 -4.20 -27.03 -1.01
N ASN A 202 -2.89 -27.25 -1.11
CA ASN A 202 -2.27 -28.54 -0.80
C ASN A 202 -2.07 -28.73 0.72
N ASP A 203 -1.94 -27.62 1.45
CA ASP A 203 -1.71 -27.62 2.89
C ASP A 203 -3.01 -27.43 3.67
N ASP A 204 -3.05 -27.95 4.90
CA ASP A 204 -4.13 -27.63 5.84
C ASP A 204 -4.09 -26.14 6.20
N THR A 205 -5.26 -25.47 6.23
CA THR A 205 -5.40 -24.18 6.89
C THR A 205 -5.06 -24.38 8.35
N LYS A 206 -3.89 -23.91 8.78
CA LYS A 206 -3.50 -23.96 10.19
C LYS A 206 -4.60 -23.29 11.03
N LYS A 207 -5.32 -24.10 11.82
CA LYS A 207 -6.32 -23.66 12.79
C LYS A 207 -5.69 -22.52 13.60
N GLY A 208 -6.38 -21.38 13.73
CA GLY A 208 -5.87 -20.12 14.26
C GLY A 208 -4.89 -20.28 15.42
N GLY A 209 -3.61 -20.38 15.09
CA GLY A 209 -2.50 -20.41 16.04
C GLY A 209 -1.84 -19.04 16.00
N SER A 210 -2.27 -18.17 16.91
CA SER A 210 -1.53 -17.00 17.39
C SER A 210 -0.52 -16.37 16.42
N GLY A 211 -0.89 -16.06 15.17
CA GLY A 211 0.02 -15.43 14.17
C GLY A 211 1.46 -15.99 14.11
N ALA A 212 1.71 -17.23 14.51
CA ALA A 212 3.07 -17.73 14.75
C ALA A 212 3.56 -18.66 13.64
N GLY A 213 2.65 -19.13 12.78
CA GLY A 213 2.97 -19.93 11.58
C GLY A 213 3.11 -19.11 10.30
N ARG A 214 2.52 -17.91 10.24
CA ARG A 214 3.04 -16.81 9.43
C ARG A 214 3.93 -16.01 10.37
N ARG A 215 5.18 -16.46 10.53
CA ARG A 215 6.24 -15.45 10.66
C ARG A 215 6.17 -14.61 9.39
N THR A 216 5.29 -13.59 9.33
CA THR A 216 5.87 -12.28 9.08
C THR A 216 6.80 -12.13 10.25
N LYS A 217 8.09 -12.37 10.00
CA LYS A 217 9.15 -11.86 10.85
C LYS A 217 8.67 -10.48 11.30
N ALA A 218 8.76 -10.21 12.62
CA ALA A 218 8.77 -8.83 13.09
C ALA A 218 9.62 -8.04 12.08
N VAL A 219 9.11 -6.93 11.54
CA VAL A 219 9.72 -6.07 10.51
C VAL A 219 11.23 -6.28 10.42
N ASP A 220 11.64 -7.31 9.69
CA ASP A 220 13.03 -7.73 9.55
C ASP A 220 13.12 -8.14 8.10
N GLU A 221 13.72 -7.20 7.38
CA GLU A 221 14.36 -7.33 6.09
C GLU A 221 13.42 -7.40 4.90
N GLU A 222 13.59 -6.40 4.05
CA GLU A 222 12.99 -6.28 2.73
C GLU A 222 13.12 -7.60 1.96
N ASP A 223 12.08 -7.98 1.20
CA ASP A 223 12.05 -9.24 0.42
C ASP A 223 13.23 -9.39 -0.57
N PHE A 224 14.04 -8.35 -0.75
CA PHE A 224 15.16 -8.24 -1.69
C PHE A 224 16.38 -7.66 -0.97
N LYS A 225 17.57 -8.19 -1.26
CA LYS A 225 18.84 -7.66 -0.72
C LYS A 225 19.15 -6.28 -1.31
N TYR A 226 19.76 -5.41 -0.52
CA TYR A 226 20.43 -4.21 -1.03
C TYR A 226 21.72 -4.59 -1.76
N VAL A 227 22.04 -3.89 -2.84
CA VAL A 227 23.29 -4.09 -3.60
C VAL A 227 24.52 -3.84 -2.73
N GLU A 228 24.43 -2.91 -1.78
CA GLU A 228 25.48 -2.61 -0.79
C GLU A 228 25.74 -3.77 0.18
N LYS A 229 24.83 -4.77 0.26
CA LYS A 229 24.95 -5.95 1.13
C LYS A 229 25.32 -7.23 0.36
N LEU A 230 25.62 -7.12 -0.94
CA LEU A 230 26.09 -8.26 -1.72
C LEU A 230 27.58 -8.47 -1.47
N GLU A 231 27.99 -9.74 -1.43
CA GLU A 231 29.41 -10.09 -1.36
C GLU A 231 30.13 -9.72 -2.67
N LYS A 232 31.45 -9.56 -2.62
CA LYS A 232 32.24 -9.13 -3.79
C LYS A 232 32.09 -10.11 -4.96
N GLU A 233 32.02 -11.40 -4.68
CA GLU A 233 31.81 -12.46 -5.67
C GLU A 233 30.44 -12.34 -6.33
N GLU A 234 29.38 -12.01 -5.57
CA GLU A 234 28.03 -11.78 -6.11
C GLU A 234 28.00 -10.54 -7.02
N LEU A 235 28.71 -9.47 -6.65
CA LEU A 235 28.82 -8.24 -7.42
C LEU A 235 29.59 -8.42 -8.73
N LEU A 236 30.68 -9.20 -8.70
CA LEU A 236 31.51 -9.52 -9.85
C LEU A 236 30.83 -10.51 -10.80
N ALA A 237 30.08 -11.49 -10.29
CA ALA A 237 29.31 -12.41 -11.12
C ALA A 237 28.20 -11.72 -11.95
N GLY A 238 27.79 -10.52 -11.53
CA GLY A 238 26.80 -9.67 -12.19
C GLY A 238 27.37 -8.65 -13.18
N VAL A 239 28.69 -8.66 -13.46
CA VAL A 239 29.31 -7.79 -14.47
C VAL A 239 28.66 -8.03 -15.84
N ASP A 240 28.41 -6.93 -16.55
CA ASP A 240 27.73 -6.82 -17.85
C ASP A 240 26.30 -7.38 -17.89
N LYS A 241 25.67 -7.55 -16.72
CA LYS A 241 24.32 -8.10 -16.57
C LYS A 241 23.39 -7.22 -15.74
N CYS A 242 23.85 -6.09 -15.22
CA CYS A 242 23.05 -5.24 -14.34
C CYS A 242 22.24 -4.21 -15.12
N VAL A 243 20.95 -4.12 -14.77
CA VAL A 243 20.03 -3.08 -15.23
C VAL A 243 19.67 -2.20 -14.04
N LEU A 244 19.99 -0.92 -14.15
CA LEU A 244 19.73 0.10 -13.14
C LEU A 244 18.36 0.72 -13.40
N ILE A 245 17.48 0.68 -12.41
CA ILE A 245 16.08 1.08 -12.55
C ILE A 245 15.73 2.16 -11.54
N ASP A 246 15.34 3.33 -12.06
CA ASP A 246 14.78 4.43 -11.30
C ASP A 246 13.24 4.42 -11.36
N PRO A 247 12.55 4.18 -10.23
CA PRO A 247 11.10 4.24 -10.18
C PRO A 247 10.60 5.67 -9.92
N ASP A 248 10.18 6.38 -10.97
CA ASP A 248 9.56 7.72 -10.85
C ASP A 248 8.08 7.77 -11.31
N ARG A 249 7.41 8.92 -11.15
CA ARG A 249 5.97 9.08 -11.33
C ARG A 249 5.50 9.16 -12.77
N HIS A 250 6.32 9.72 -13.66
CA HIS A 250 5.93 9.92 -15.05
C HIS A 250 6.18 8.65 -15.86
N ASP A 251 7.44 8.23 -15.84
CA ASP A 251 7.94 7.12 -16.64
C ASP A 251 7.74 5.76 -15.97
N MET A 252 7.13 5.70 -14.77
CA MET A 252 6.95 4.55 -13.84
C MET A 252 8.20 3.73 -13.52
N LEU A 253 9.00 3.43 -14.55
CA LEU A 253 10.33 2.85 -14.56
C LEU A 253 11.17 3.53 -15.66
N TYR A 254 12.32 4.06 -15.29
CA TYR A 254 13.40 4.38 -16.21
C TYR A 254 14.54 3.37 -15.99
N CYS A 255 14.89 2.60 -17.03
CA CYS A 255 15.87 1.54 -16.96
C CYS A 255 17.09 1.88 -17.83
N MET A 256 18.28 1.60 -17.32
CA MET A 256 19.55 1.76 -18.04
C MET A 256 20.43 0.53 -17.79
N HIS A 257 20.93 -0.09 -18.87
CA HIS A 257 21.94 -1.13 -18.74
C HIS A 257 23.27 -0.52 -18.26
N GLU A 258 24.03 -1.23 -17.43
CA GLU A 258 25.29 -0.72 -16.88
C GLU A 258 26.37 -0.41 -17.92
N GLU A 259 26.30 -1.01 -19.10
CA GLU A 259 27.18 -0.73 -20.24
C GLU A 259 26.78 0.53 -21.04
N SER A 260 25.69 1.21 -20.66
CA SER A 260 25.25 2.39 -21.39
C SER A 260 26.32 3.49 -21.36
N THR A 261 26.67 4.00 -22.52
CA THR A 261 27.54 5.18 -22.68
C THR A 261 26.75 6.38 -23.18
N ILE A 262 27.40 7.53 -23.32
CA ILE A 262 26.77 8.73 -23.87
C ILE A 262 26.36 8.49 -25.34
N GLU A 263 27.19 7.74 -26.07
CA GLU A 263 27.07 7.41 -27.49
C GLU A 263 26.12 6.22 -27.72
N SER A 264 26.14 5.22 -26.82
CA SER A 264 25.31 4.00 -26.93
C SER A 264 24.46 3.80 -25.68
N LYS A 265 23.23 4.33 -25.73
CA LYS A 265 22.27 4.28 -24.61
C LYS A 265 21.38 3.03 -24.69
N LYS A 266 21.72 1.99 -23.92
CA LYS A 266 20.86 0.81 -23.72
C LYS A 266 19.81 1.12 -22.64
N THR A 267 18.71 1.77 -23.02
CA THR A 267 17.65 2.22 -22.09
C THR A 267 16.26 1.67 -22.42
N TYR A 268 15.39 1.65 -21.41
CA TYR A 268 13.96 1.29 -21.52
C TYR A 268 13.12 2.16 -20.58
N ARG A 269 11.92 2.55 -21.01
CA ARG A 269 10.99 3.39 -20.24
C ARG A 269 9.61 2.76 -20.22
N TYR A 270 8.93 2.75 -19.06
CA TYR A 270 7.60 2.16 -18.91
C TYR A 270 6.55 3.17 -18.42
N THR A 271 6.01 3.99 -19.33
CA THR A 271 5.23 5.17 -18.93
C THR A 271 3.82 4.86 -18.39
N SER A 272 3.27 5.78 -17.60
CA SER A 272 1.86 5.76 -17.19
C SER A 272 0.88 5.76 -18.37
N ASN A 273 1.24 6.44 -19.47
CA ASN A 273 0.47 6.42 -20.73
C ASN A 273 0.43 5.02 -21.34
N GLN A 274 1.59 4.37 -21.45
CA GLN A 274 1.69 3.00 -21.97
C GLN A 274 0.84 2.05 -21.14
N ARG A 275 0.98 2.08 -19.81
CA ARG A 275 0.17 1.27 -18.90
C ARG A 275 -1.33 1.53 -19.06
N ALA A 276 -1.74 2.78 -19.22
CA ALA A 276 -3.14 3.14 -19.39
C ALA A 276 -3.74 2.58 -20.69
N ILE A 277 -2.93 2.47 -21.75
CA ILE A 277 -3.30 1.83 -23.02
C ILE A 277 -3.39 0.31 -22.83
N GLU A 278 -2.35 -0.32 -22.29
CA GLU A 278 -2.28 -1.78 -22.07
C GLU A 278 -3.41 -2.28 -21.17
N THR A 279 -3.75 -1.53 -20.12
CA THR A 279 -4.83 -1.87 -19.19
C THR A 279 -6.23 -1.50 -19.71
N LYS A 280 -6.31 -0.74 -20.81
CA LYS A 280 -7.52 -0.13 -21.37
C LYS A 280 -8.26 0.79 -20.40
N SER A 281 -7.59 1.29 -19.36
CA SER A 281 -8.22 2.09 -18.30
C SER A 281 -8.85 3.38 -18.82
N ARG A 282 -8.18 4.07 -19.74
CA ARG A 282 -8.72 5.28 -20.41
C ARG A 282 -9.91 4.97 -21.29
N LYS A 283 -9.89 3.82 -21.98
CA LYS A 283 -11.00 3.38 -22.84
C LYS A 283 -12.24 3.10 -21.99
N PHE A 284 -12.10 2.36 -20.90
CA PHE A 284 -13.21 2.09 -19.98
C PHE A 284 -13.74 3.36 -19.34
N LYS A 285 -12.87 4.26 -18.87
CA LYS A 285 -13.30 5.54 -18.30
C LYS A 285 -14.10 6.37 -19.32
N LYS A 286 -13.63 6.48 -20.57
CA LYS A 286 -14.35 7.21 -21.62
C LYS A 286 -15.72 6.59 -21.92
N PHE A 287 -15.81 5.26 -21.99
CA PHE A 287 -17.09 4.58 -22.17
C PHE A 287 -18.04 4.80 -21.00
N GLU A 288 -17.54 4.73 -19.77
CA GLU A 288 -18.32 5.04 -18.56
C GLU A 288 -18.85 6.47 -18.59
N GLU A 289 -18.06 7.45 -19.02
CA GLU A 289 -18.48 8.85 -19.09
C GLU A 289 -19.49 9.10 -20.22
N SER A 290 -19.28 8.50 -21.40
CA SER A 290 -20.10 8.75 -22.60
C SER A 290 -21.47 8.08 -22.54
N LEU A 291 -21.57 6.88 -21.93
CA LEU A 291 -22.81 6.10 -21.88
C LEU A 291 -23.59 6.29 -20.56
N LYS A 292 -23.15 7.22 -19.70
CA LYS A 292 -23.85 7.51 -18.44
C LYS A 292 -25.08 8.37 -18.70
N LEU A 293 -26.24 7.86 -18.31
CA LEU A 293 -27.49 8.59 -18.40
C LEU A 293 -27.53 9.74 -17.38
N ASP A 294 -28.28 10.80 -17.70
CA ASP A 294 -28.34 12.00 -16.86
C ASP A 294 -28.99 11.75 -15.51
N ASP A 295 -29.99 10.88 -15.42
CA ASP A 295 -30.61 10.49 -14.14
C ASP A 295 -29.61 9.81 -13.20
N ILE A 296 -28.69 9.00 -13.74
CA ILE A 296 -27.61 8.39 -12.97
C ILE A 296 -26.64 9.45 -12.47
N ARG A 297 -26.27 10.42 -13.32
CA ARG A 297 -25.41 11.55 -12.93
C ARG A 297 -26.08 12.39 -11.84
N ALA A 298 -27.37 12.69 -11.98
CA ALA A 298 -28.14 13.45 -11.00
C ALA A 298 -28.21 12.71 -9.64
N ALA A 299 -28.49 11.41 -9.67
CA ALA A 299 -28.52 10.57 -8.48
C ALA A 299 -27.15 10.52 -7.76
N GLU A 300 -26.05 10.40 -8.49
CA GLU A 300 -24.70 10.45 -7.92
C GLU A 300 -24.36 11.82 -7.34
N ILE A 301 -24.68 12.90 -8.05
CA ILE A 301 -24.46 14.27 -7.58
C ILE A 301 -25.26 14.50 -6.30
N SER A 302 -26.51 14.06 -6.25
CA SER A 302 -27.36 14.19 -5.06
C SER A 302 -26.75 13.43 -3.86
N LEU A 303 -26.39 12.16 -4.05
CA LEU A 303 -25.77 11.35 -3.00
C LEU A 303 -24.41 11.91 -2.52
N SER A 304 -23.63 12.51 -3.43
CA SER A 304 -22.30 13.06 -3.12
C SER A 304 -22.32 14.21 -2.11
N LYS A 305 -23.45 14.92 -1.98
CA LYS A 305 -23.65 16.01 -1.00
C LYS A 305 -23.61 15.50 0.44
N TYR A 306 -23.85 14.21 0.66
CA TYR A 306 -23.94 13.60 1.99
C TYR A 306 -22.75 12.67 2.25
N LYS A 307 -21.96 12.97 3.30
CA LYS A 307 -20.73 12.23 3.62
C LYS A 307 -21.02 10.86 4.23
N SER A 308 -20.81 9.79 3.45
CA SER A 308 -20.92 8.40 3.93
C SER A 308 -19.94 8.01 5.05
N SER A 309 -18.88 8.80 5.28
CA SER A 309 -17.88 8.57 6.34
C SER A 309 -18.14 9.36 7.62
N THR A 310 -19.18 10.20 7.67
CA THR A 310 -19.48 10.97 8.88
C THR A 310 -19.81 10.05 10.06
N VAL A 311 -19.32 10.41 11.24
CA VAL A 311 -19.66 9.73 12.50
C VAL A 311 -20.72 10.47 13.30
N ASN A 312 -21.16 11.65 12.83
CA ASN A 312 -22.31 12.37 13.37
C ASN A 312 -23.59 11.64 12.97
N GLY A 313 -24.39 11.24 13.96
CA GLY A 313 -25.60 10.42 13.76
C GLY A 313 -26.60 11.05 12.80
N ASP A 314 -26.88 12.35 12.94
CA ASP A 314 -27.89 13.05 12.13
C ASP A 314 -27.43 13.22 10.69
N LYS A 315 -26.17 13.62 10.47
CA LYS A 315 -25.58 13.71 9.13
C LYS A 315 -25.53 12.35 8.45
N PHE A 316 -25.25 11.30 9.22
CA PHE A 316 -25.24 9.93 8.71
C PHE A 316 -26.64 9.45 8.36
N ALA A 317 -27.64 9.76 9.19
CA ALA A 317 -29.05 9.45 8.91
C ALA A 317 -29.52 10.10 7.60
N LYS A 318 -29.18 11.38 7.38
CA LYS A 318 -29.45 12.08 6.11
C LYS A 318 -28.78 11.38 4.92
N HIS A 319 -27.53 10.94 5.07
CA HIS A 319 -26.86 10.14 4.03
C HIS A 319 -27.61 8.84 3.74
N LEU A 320 -28.11 8.14 4.76
CA LEU A 320 -28.88 6.90 4.58
C LEU A 320 -30.21 7.12 3.88
N GLN A 321 -30.93 8.19 4.23
CA GLN A 321 -32.17 8.59 3.58
C GLN A 321 -31.94 8.85 2.09
N GLU A 322 -30.98 9.72 1.75
CA GLU A 322 -30.64 10.01 0.36
C GLU A 322 -30.21 8.75 -0.39
N ARG A 323 -29.38 7.92 0.25
CA ARG A 323 -28.93 6.65 -0.33
C ARG A 323 -30.10 5.74 -0.66
N ALA A 324 -31.09 5.64 0.23
CA ALA A 324 -32.29 4.84 -0.02
C ALA A 324 -33.07 5.38 -1.22
N THR A 325 -33.26 6.70 -1.31
CA THR A 325 -33.93 7.37 -2.44
C THR A 325 -33.27 7.07 -3.78
N VAL A 326 -31.93 7.16 -3.87
CA VAL A 326 -31.22 6.93 -5.13
C VAL A 326 -30.95 5.44 -5.44
N THR A 327 -31.20 4.54 -4.48
CA THR A 327 -30.85 3.11 -4.62
C THR A 327 -31.55 2.42 -5.78
N PRO A 328 -32.87 2.60 -6.04
CA PRO A 328 -33.54 1.95 -7.17
C PRO A 328 -32.85 2.30 -8.51
N VAL A 329 -32.65 3.60 -8.75
CA VAL A 329 -32.04 4.14 -9.97
C VAL A 329 -30.59 3.66 -10.13
N LEU A 330 -29.77 3.77 -9.08
CA LEU A 330 -28.37 3.38 -9.14
C LEU A 330 -28.17 1.86 -9.20
N SER A 331 -29.06 1.07 -8.60
CA SER A 331 -28.95 -0.40 -8.61
C SER A 331 -29.34 -0.96 -9.97
N GLU A 332 -30.38 -0.44 -10.61
CA GLU A 332 -30.74 -0.83 -11.99
C GLU A 332 -29.57 -0.62 -12.95
N TYR A 333 -28.86 0.50 -12.82
CA TYR A 333 -27.71 0.81 -13.66
C TYR A 333 -26.45 0.00 -13.29
N TYR A 334 -26.06 -0.07 -12.02
CA TYR A 334 -24.78 -0.64 -11.59
C TYR A 334 -24.82 -2.14 -11.25
N ALA A 335 -25.98 -2.67 -10.88
CA ALA A 335 -26.19 -4.08 -10.54
C ALA A 335 -26.96 -4.83 -11.66
N ASN A 336 -26.73 -4.43 -12.91
CA ASN A 336 -27.35 -4.96 -14.13
C ASN A 336 -26.86 -6.36 -14.54
N GLU A 337 -26.33 -7.14 -13.60
CA GLU A 337 -25.57 -8.36 -13.87
C GLU A 337 -26.43 -9.51 -14.40
N TYR A 338 -27.75 -9.41 -14.24
CA TYR A 338 -28.77 -10.35 -14.71
C TYR A 338 -29.45 -9.92 -16.02
N ILE A 339 -29.17 -8.71 -16.51
CA ILE A 339 -29.81 -8.17 -17.71
C ILE A 339 -29.07 -8.70 -18.95
N SER A 340 -29.81 -9.28 -19.89
CA SER A 340 -29.26 -9.75 -21.16
C SER A 340 -28.68 -8.56 -21.96
N ALA A 341 -27.48 -8.73 -22.51
CA ALA A 341 -26.76 -7.67 -23.23
C ALA A 341 -27.48 -7.19 -24.51
N VAL A 342 -28.55 -7.88 -24.92
CA VAL A 342 -29.29 -7.62 -26.16
C VAL A 342 -30.36 -6.53 -25.97
N GLU A 343 -30.74 -6.17 -24.74
CA GLU A 343 -31.94 -5.37 -24.50
C GLU A 343 -31.71 -4.00 -23.84
N THR A 344 -30.48 -3.63 -23.46
CA THR A 344 -30.26 -2.34 -22.77
C THR A 344 -28.96 -1.63 -23.17
N ASN A 345 -29.00 -0.29 -23.23
CA ASN A 345 -27.82 0.59 -23.36
C ASN A 345 -26.95 0.63 -22.09
N LEU A 346 -26.98 -0.42 -21.27
CA LEU A 346 -26.32 -0.48 -19.97
C LEU A 346 -24.90 -1.06 -20.07
N LEU A 347 -23.99 -0.49 -19.29
CA LEU A 347 -22.60 -0.94 -19.26
C LEU A 347 -22.45 -2.24 -18.45
N PRO A 348 -21.74 -3.26 -18.95
CA PRO A 348 -21.55 -4.52 -18.23
C PRO A 348 -20.43 -4.39 -17.19
N PHE A 349 -20.67 -3.67 -16.10
CA PHE A 349 -19.67 -3.29 -15.08
C PHE A 349 -18.87 -4.49 -14.54
N ARG A 350 -19.53 -5.62 -14.30
CA ARG A 350 -18.88 -6.86 -13.85
C ARG A 350 -17.87 -7.40 -14.88
N LYS A 351 -18.25 -7.44 -16.16
CA LYS A 351 -17.36 -7.87 -17.26
C LYS A 351 -16.21 -6.88 -17.44
N MET A 352 -16.48 -5.58 -17.33
CA MET A 352 -15.46 -4.53 -17.40
C MET A 352 -14.44 -4.66 -16.26
N LYS A 353 -14.90 -4.94 -15.04
CA LYS A 353 -14.03 -5.17 -13.87
C LYS A 353 -13.15 -6.42 -14.05
N LEU A 354 -13.73 -7.52 -14.55
CA LEU A 354 -12.97 -8.72 -14.89
C LEU A 354 -11.94 -8.44 -16.00
N SER A 355 -12.34 -7.72 -17.05
CA SER A 355 -11.43 -7.33 -18.13
C SER A 355 -10.31 -6.43 -17.62
N SER A 356 -10.60 -5.47 -16.74
CA SER A 356 -9.59 -4.60 -16.12
C SER A 356 -8.56 -5.42 -15.33
N PHE A 357 -9.01 -6.41 -14.55
CA PHE A 357 -8.11 -7.33 -13.84
C PHE A 357 -7.24 -8.13 -14.82
N ILE A 358 -7.84 -8.74 -15.85
CA ILE A 358 -7.13 -9.53 -16.86
C ILE A 358 -6.10 -8.67 -17.61
N ASN A 359 -6.49 -7.47 -18.06
CA ASN A 359 -5.61 -6.55 -18.77
C ASN A 359 -4.46 -6.10 -17.86
N GLY A 360 -4.71 -5.88 -16.56
CA GLY A 360 -3.66 -5.61 -15.57
C GLY A 360 -2.63 -6.74 -15.47
N GLN A 361 -3.10 -8.00 -15.38
CA GLN A 361 -2.22 -9.18 -15.34
C GLN A 361 -1.49 -9.42 -16.67
N GLN A 362 -2.08 -9.03 -17.80
CA GLN A 362 -1.43 -9.09 -19.11
C GLN A 362 -0.37 -8.00 -19.27
N ALA A 363 -0.66 -6.76 -18.87
CA ALA A 363 0.28 -5.64 -18.87
C ALA A 363 1.51 -5.95 -18.00
N ASP A 364 1.30 -6.48 -16.79
CA ASP A 364 2.40 -6.89 -15.90
C ASP A 364 3.30 -7.97 -16.54
N ARG A 365 2.70 -8.97 -17.20
CA ARG A 365 3.47 -9.99 -17.95
C ARG A 365 4.19 -9.41 -19.16
N GLN A 366 3.55 -8.47 -19.87
CA GLN A 366 4.15 -7.81 -21.02
C GLN A 366 5.37 -6.98 -20.61
N LEU A 367 5.27 -6.22 -19.52
CA LEU A 367 6.38 -5.46 -18.97
C LEU A 367 7.58 -6.37 -18.65
N ALA A 368 7.36 -7.47 -17.92
CA ALA A 368 8.43 -8.41 -17.60
C ALA A 368 9.09 -8.99 -18.87
N ARG A 369 8.29 -9.38 -19.86
CA ARG A 369 8.81 -9.87 -21.15
C ARG A 369 9.60 -8.81 -21.91
N ASN A 370 9.11 -7.57 -21.95
CA ASN A 370 9.81 -6.48 -22.61
C ASN A 370 11.17 -6.22 -21.97
N LEU A 371 11.26 -6.30 -20.64
CA LEU A 371 12.54 -6.18 -19.93
C LEU A 371 13.49 -7.32 -20.30
N ILE A 372 13.01 -8.57 -20.34
CA ILE A 372 13.80 -9.74 -20.75
C ILE A 372 14.28 -9.60 -22.21
N ILE A 373 13.40 -9.22 -23.14
CA ILE A 373 13.77 -9.01 -24.55
C ILE A 373 14.79 -7.89 -24.70
N LYS A 374 14.72 -6.85 -23.85
CA LYS A 374 15.54 -5.66 -23.97
C LYS A 374 16.91 -5.79 -23.33
N PHE A 375 17.03 -6.57 -22.25
CA PHE A 375 18.22 -6.65 -21.41
C PHE A 375 18.71 -8.08 -21.14
N ASP A 376 18.13 -9.07 -21.82
CA ASP A 376 18.36 -10.50 -21.64
C ASP A 376 17.74 -11.07 -20.34
N ASP A 377 17.53 -12.39 -20.33
CA ASP A 377 16.88 -13.11 -19.23
C ASP A 377 17.77 -13.24 -17.98
N ASN A 378 19.08 -13.19 -18.17
CA ASN A 378 20.09 -13.27 -17.12
C ASN A 378 20.34 -11.93 -16.41
N ALA A 379 19.60 -10.87 -16.76
CA ALA A 379 19.78 -9.55 -16.18
C ALA A 379 19.42 -9.49 -14.69
N THR A 380 20.26 -8.83 -13.90
CA THR A 380 19.96 -8.45 -12.52
C THR A 380 19.38 -7.04 -12.48
N LEU A 381 18.12 -6.91 -12.06
CA LEU A 381 17.43 -5.63 -11.95
C LEU A 381 17.75 -4.99 -10.60
N ILE A 382 18.53 -3.91 -10.61
CA ILE A 382 18.86 -3.10 -9.44
C ILE A 382 17.89 -1.93 -9.39
N ILE A 383 16.91 -2.00 -8.49
CA ILE A 383 15.81 -1.06 -8.41
C ILE A 383 16.02 -0.13 -7.23
N GLY A 384 15.94 1.17 -7.49
CA GLY A 384 15.96 2.16 -6.44
C GLY A 384 14.84 1.96 -5.40
N ASN A 385 15.14 2.22 -4.13
CA ASN A 385 14.22 2.00 -3.02
C ASN A 385 13.27 3.18 -2.73
N TRP A 386 13.27 4.24 -3.55
CA TRP A 386 12.50 5.43 -3.27
C TRP A 386 11.01 5.14 -3.22
N SER A 387 10.41 5.55 -2.11
CA SER A 387 8.98 5.50 -1.90
C SER A 387 8.47 6.91 -1.65
N ALA A 388 7.83 7.51 -2.65
CA ALA A 388 7.08 8.74 -2.44
C ALA A 388 5.66 8.41 -1.93
N GLY A 389 5.11 9.27 -1.07
CA GLY A 389 3.69 9.21 -0.72
C GLY A 389 2.80 9.49 -1.94
N ASN A 390 1.54 9.05 -1.87
CA ASN A 390 0.54 9.36 -2.90
C ASN A 390 0.39 10.88 -3.03
N VAL A 391 0.62 11.41 -4.23
CA VAL A 391 0.37 12.81 -4.56
C VAL A 391 -0.84 12.90 -5.47
N LYS A 392 -1.66 13.92 -5.22
CA LYS A 392 -2.89 14.18 -5.98
C LYS A 392 -2.56 14.22 -7.48
N PHE A 393 -3.37 13.54 -8.28
CA PHE A 393 -3.27 13.47 -9.75
C PHE A 393 -2.10 12.65 -10.33
N HIS A 394 -1.28 11.99 -9.51
CA HIS A 394 -0.26 11.05 -9.99
C HIS A 394 -0.61 9.61 -9.65
N GLU A 395 -0.27 8.67 -10.54
CA GLU A 395 -0.35 7.26 -10.22
C GLU A 395 0.59 6.94 -9.03
N PRO A 396 0.18 6.08 -8.08
CA PRO A 396 1.08 5.60 -7.05
C PRO A 396 2.29 4.89 -7.67
N ILE A 397 3.49 5.25 -7.21
CA ILE A 397 4.72 4.54 -7.60
C ILE A 397 4.58 3.09 -7.13
N ARG A 398 4.57 2.15 -8.08
CA ARG A 398 4.44 0.72 -7.78
C ARG A 398 5.78 0.21 -7.26
N GLY A 399 6.09 0.44 -5.98
CA GLY A 399 7.30 -0.08 -5.36
C GLY A 399 7.22 -1.59 -5.13
N VAL A 400 6.86 -2.00 -3.91
CA VAL A 400 6.87 -3.41 -3.46
C VAL A 400 6.09 -4.35 -4.39
N GLY A 401 4.90 -3.92 -4.84
CA GLY A 401 4.03 -4.76 -5.67
C GLY A 401 4.64 -5.10 -7.03
N MET A 402 5.34 -4.16 -7.66
CA MET A 402 6.01 -4.38 -8.95
C MET A 402 7.24 -5.26 -8.79
N ARG A 403 8.05 -5.04 -7.75
CA ARG A 403 9.22 -5.89 -7.47
C ARG A 403 8.82 -7.35 -7.27
N ARG A 404 7.78 -7.60 -6.47
CA ARG A 404 7.22 -8.95 -6.28
C ARG A 404 6.68 -9.54 -7.58
N MET A 405 6.07 -8.73 -8.43
CA MET A 405 5.57 -9.17 -9.74
C MET A 405 6.73 -9.59 -10.65
N LEU A 406 7.76 -8.76 -10.80
CA LEU A 406 8.94 -9.05 -11.61
C LEU A 406 9.69 -10.29 -11.10
N ALA A 407 9.88 -10.41 -9.79
CA ALA A 407 10.49 -11.59 -9.18
C ALA A 407 9.68 -12.86 -9.46
N LYS A 408 8.34 -12.78 -9.41
CA LYS A 408 7.44 -13.89 -9.76
C LYS A 408 7.52 -14.26 -11.25
N GLN A 409 7.90 -13.34 -12.12
CA GLN A 409 8.17 -13.61 -13.55
C GLN A 409 9.59 -14.14 -13.80
N GLY A 410 10.42 -14.29 -12.76
CA GLY A 410 11.76 -14.90 -12.85
C GLY A 410 12.92 -13.90 -12.80
N SER A 411 12.67 -12.59 -12.76
CA SER A 411 13.75 -11.60 -12.71
C SER A 411 14.51 -11.63 -11.37
N LYS A 412 15.85 -11.58 -11.42
CA LYS A 412 16.69 -11.37 -10.23
C LYS A 412 16.63 -9.89 -9.83
N ILE A 413 16.30 -9.60 -8.57
CA ILE A 413 16.09 -8.23 -8.09
C ILE A 413 16.98 -7.91 -6.91
N CYS A 414 17.62 -6.74 -6.98
CA CYS A 414 18.35 -6.10 -5.89
C CYS A 414 17.79 -4.70 -5.65
N LEU A 415 17.96 -4.19 -4.44
CA LEU A 415 17.58 -2.82 -4.08
C LEU A 415 18.81 -1.92 -4.00
N LEU A 416 18.63 -0.63 -4.22
CA LEU A 416 19.68 0.38 -4.08
C LEU A 416 19.13 1.60 -3.34
N ASP A 417 19.90 2.15 -2.40
CA ASP A 417 19.52 3.38 -1.70
C ASP A 417 19.70 4.59 -2.64
N GLU A 418 18.62 5.30 -2.97
CA GLU A 418 18.66 6.38 -3.97
C GLU A 418 19.15 7.74 -3.42
N CYS A 419 19.72 7.75 -2.21
CA CYS A 419 20.10 9.00 -1.55
C CYS A 419 20.96 9.90 -2.46
N LYS A 420 20.46 11.13 -2.71
CA LYS A 420 21.06 12.16 -3.57
C LYS A 420 21.28 11.77 -5.05
N ALA A 421 20.83 10.60 -5.47
CA ALA A 421 21.10 10.08 -6.81
C ALA A 421 20.49 10.95 -7.92
N SER A 422 19.34 11.59 -7.69
CA SER A 422 18.72 12.48 -8.69
C SER A 422 19.15 13.96 -8.58
N SER A 423 20.08 14.29 -7.67
CA SER A 423 20.37 15.69 -7.29
C SER A 423 21.80 16.11 -7.57
N LEU A 424 22.72 15.17 -7.75
CA LEU A 424 24.14 15.46 -8.02
C LEU A 424 24.46 15.20 -9.49
N CYS A 425 25.27 16.09 -10.07
CA CYS A 425 25.73 15.96 -11.44
C CYS A 425 26.55 14.67 -11.62
N PRO A 426 26.18 13.77 -12.54
CA PRO A 426 26.91 12.52 -12.76
C PRO A 426 28.20 12.72 -13.56
N SER A 427 28.43 13.90 -14.15
CA SER A 427 29.63 14.22 -14.93
C SER A 427 30.72 14.90 -14.10
N CYS A 428 30.45 16.02 -13.43
CA CYS A 428 31.48 16.69 -12.62
C CYS A 428 31.63 16.10 -11.21
N LEU A 429 30.70 15.24 -10.78
CA LEU A 429 30.70 14.55 -9.49
C LEU A 429 30.67 15.45 -8.23
N ASN A 430 30.68 16.77 -8.38
CA ASN A 430 30.83 17.71 -7.26
C ASN A 430 29.57 18.55 -7.02
N ASP A 431 28.93 19.02 -8.08
CA ASP A 431 27.87 20.03 -7.98
C ASP A 431 26.45 19.45 -7.97
N GLU A 432 25.58 20.14 -7.24
CA GLU A 432 24.14 19.90 -7.28
C GLU A 432 23.55 20.40 -8.60
N LEU A 433 22.55 19.66 -9.07
CA LEU A 433 21.72 20.05 -10.20
C LEU A 433 20.57 20.95 -9.73
N GLU A 434 20.26 21.98 -10.52
CA GLU A 434 19.12 22.87 -10.28
C GLU A 434 18.17 22.90 -11.47
N LYS A 435 16.95 23.36 -11.24
CA LYS A 435 16.01 23.65 -12.33
C LYS A 435 16.48 24.87 -13.11
N GLU A 436 16.28 24.84 -14.42
CA GLU A 436 16.50 26.01 -15.25
C GLU A 436 15.59 27.16 -14.80
N LYS A 437 16.17 28.34 -14.59
CA LYS A 437 15.46 29.51 -14.02
C LYS A 437 14.67 30.30 -15.06
N GLN A 438 14.97 30.14 -16.36
CA GLN A 438 14.28 30.81 -17.46
C GLN A 438 14.15 29.90 -18.70
N PRO A 439 13.40 28.79 -18.62
CA PRO A 439 13.25 27.93 -19.77
C PRO A 439 12.27 28.55 -20.78
N THR A 440 12.54 28.41 -22.09
CA THR A 440 11.57 28.76 -23.14
C THR A 440 10.26 27.95 -23.00
N VAL A 441 10.37 26.72 -22.47
CA VAL A 441 9.24 25.85 -22.12
C VAL A 441 9.50 25.21 -20.77
N THR A 442 8.59 25.35 -19.82
CA THR A 442 8.72 24.75 -18.48
C THR A 442 8.65 23.23 -18.55
N CYS A 443 9.80 22.56 -18.40
CA CYS A 443 9.88 21.10 -18.28
C CYS A 443 10.29 20.71 -16.85
N HIS A 444 9.39 20.09 -16.09
CA HIS A 444 9.63 19.75 -14.68
C HIS A 444 10.73 18.70 -14.43
N GLY A 445 11.16 17.97 -15.47
CA GLY A 445 12.18 16.91 -15.39
C GLY A 445 13.56 17.28 -15.91
N LEU A 446 13.75 18.50 -16.43
CA LEU A 446 15.05 18.98 -16.92
C LEU A 446 15.79 19.73 -15.82
N LEU A 447 17.06 19.36 -15.66
CA LEU A 447 17.97 19.92 -14.66
C LEU A 447 19.24 20.43 -15.35
N ARG A 448 19.91 21.42 -14.76
CA ARG A 448 21.21 21.92 -15.22
C ARG A 448 22.23 21.84 -14.09
N CYS A 449 23.49 21.66 -14.45
CA CYS A 449 24.59 21.72 -13.50
C CYS A 449 24.87 23.17 -13.10
N LYS A 450 25.27 23.39 -11.85
CA LYS A 450 25.79 24.70 -11.39
C LYS A 450 27.24 24.94 -11.82
N ASN A 451 27.97 23.88 -12.16
CA ASN A 451 29.37 23.96 -12.57
C ASN A 451 29.51 24.61 -13.94
N GLN A 452 30.26 25.71 -14.00
CA GLN A 452 30.48 26.48 -15.23
C GLN A 452 31.16 25.64 -16.33
N GLN A 453 32.08 24.73 -15.98
CA GLN A 453 32.75 23.87 -16.95
C GLN A 453 31.78 22.87 -17.62
N CYS A 454 30.75 22.42 -16.89
CA CYS A 454 29.69 21.60 -17.46
C CYS A 454 28.73 22.38 -18.37
N LEU A 455 28.73 23.71 -18.29
CA LEU A 455 27.92 24.57 -19.15
C LEU A 455 28.66 24.93 -20.46
N GLU A 456 30.00 24.95 -20.44
CA GLU A 456 30.85 25.45 -21.53
C GLU A 456 31.38 24.36 -22.48
N ALA A 457 31.30 23.08 -22.11
CA ALA A 457 31.88 21.96 -22.88
C ALA A 457 31.25 21.67 -24.27
N MET A 458 30.35 22.52 -24.78
CA MET A 458 29.82 22.44 -26.14
C MET A 458 30.30 23.66 -26.94
N ALA A 459 31.42 23.49 -27.65
CA ALA A 459 32.06 24.53 -28.44
C ALA A 459 31.18 25.05 -29.60
N GLY A 460 31.26 26.38 -29.84
CA GLY A 460 30.81 27.02 -31.08
C GLY A 460 29.53 27.85 -30.95
N THR A 461 29.70 29.16 -30.70
CA THR A 461 28.74 30.24 -31.04
C THR A 461 27.26 30.06 -30.69
N THR A 462 26.92 29.45 -29.55
CA THR A 462 25.77 29.86 -28.72
C THR A 462 25.84 29.12 -27.38
N SER A 463 25.81 29.83 -26.25
CA SER A 463 25.77 29.24 -24.90
C SER A 463 24.52 28.34 -24.74
N ARG A 464 24.63 27.05 -25.06
CA ARG A 464 23.57 26.06 -24.80
C ARG A 464 23.97 25.23 -23.58
N HIS A 465 23.28 25.46 -22.47
CA HIS A 465 23.49 24.74 -21.22
C HIS A 465 23.25 23.23 -21.41
N HIS A 466 24.12 22.39 -20.83
CA HIS A 466 23.92 20.95 -20.82
C HIS A 466 22.76 20.58 -19.87
N LEU A 467 21.63 20.17 -20.45
CA LEU A 467 20.43 19.79 -19.71
C LEU A 467 20.37 18.28 -19.46
N TRP A 468 20.06 17.92 -18.23
CA TRP A 468 19.92 16.56 -17.74
C TRP A 468 18.46 16.18 -17.54
N ASN A 469 18.06 15.02 -18.03
CA ASN A 469 16.84 14.37 -17.54
C ASN A 469 17.10 13.81 -16.13
N ARG A 470 16.17 14.04 -15.20
CA ARG A 470 16.31 13.63 -13.80
C ARG A 470 16.47 12.11 -13.60
N ASP A 471 15.71 11.31 -14.32
CA ASP A 471 15.73 9.84 -14.21
C ASP A 471 17.04 9.27 -14.78
N MET A 472 17.54 9.92 -15.84
CA MET A 472 18.87 9.63 -16.40
C MET A 472 19.98 9.95 -15.38
N VAL A 473 19.87 11.05 -14.64
CA VAL A 473 20.83 11.39 -13.57
C VAL A 473 20.80 10.36 -12.45
N ALA A 474 19.61 9.94 -12.03
CA ALA A 474 19.46 8.91 -11.00
C ALA A 474 20.12 7.59 -11.41
N THR A 475 19.80 7.08 -12.60
CA THR A 475 20.40 5.83 -13.12
C THR A 475 21.91 5.93 -13.36
N LEU A 476 22.42 7.07 -13.85
CA LEU A 476 23.87 7.29 -13.96
C LEU A 476 24.56 7.30 -12.58
N ASN A 477 23.93 7.88 -11.56
CA ASN A 477 24.46 7.83 -10.20
C ASN A 477 24.33 6.43 -9.57
N PHE A 478 23.31 5.65 -9.91
CA PHE A 478 23.24 4.22 -9.53
C PHE A 478 24.41 3.42 -10.12
N ARG A 479 24.81 3.75 -11.35
CA ARG A 479 25.97 3.14 -12.00
C ARG A 479 27.26 3.43 -11.23
N HIS A 480 27.47 4.70 -10.86
CA HIS A 480 28.60 5.12 -10.03
C HIS A 480 28.65 4.38 -8.68
N ILE A 481 27.49 4.11 -8.08
CA ILE A 481 27.39 3.31 -6.84
C ILE A 481 27.78 1.86 -7.09
N LEU A 482 27.20 1.23 -8.12
CA LEU A 482 27.48 -0.16 -8.47
C LEU A 482 28.97 -0.37 -8.76
N PHE A 483 29.59 0.54 -9.50
CA PHE A 483 31.00 0.44 -9.87
C PHE A 483 31.91 0.67 -8.66
N GLY A 484 31.62 1.65 -7.81
CA GLY A 484 32.35 1.82 -6.53
C GLY A 484 32.30 0.55 -5.67
N LEU A 485 31.12 -0.07 -5.54
CA LEU A 485 30.97 -1.32 -4.78
C LEU A 485 31.82 -2.46 -5.36
N ARG A 486 31.95 -2.58 -6.68
CA ARG A 486 32.79 -3.60 -7.32
C ARG A 486 34.28 -3.33 -7.14
N GLU A 487 34.70 -2.08 -7.33
CA GLU A 487 36.11 -1.70 -7.30
C GLU A 487 36.69 -1.71 -5.87
N ASN A 488 36.05 -0.98 -4.96
CA ASN A 488 36.57 -0.69 -3.63
C ASN A 488 35.65 -1.13 -2.48
N GLY A 489 34.53 -1.79 -2.79
CA GLY A 489 33.57 -2.27 -1.79
C GLY A 489 32.79 -1.15 -1.09
N LYS A 490 32.88 0.09 -1.60
CA LYS A 490 32.30 1.27 -0.95
C LYS A 490 31.43 2.06 -1.91
N ARG A 491 30.39 2.65 -1.33
CA ARG A 491 29.54 3.62 -1.99
C ARG A 491 30.27 4.97 -2.10
N PRO A 492 30.21 5.69 -3.24
CA PRO A 492 30.80 7.03 -3.36
C PRO A 492 30.28 7.99 -2.27
N GLU A 493 31.19 8.65 -1.56
CA GLU A 493 30.85 9.49 -0.39
C GLU A 493 29.81 10.58 -0.70
N ARG A 494 29.89 11.19 -1.89
CA ARG A 494 28.94 12.20 -2.35
C ARG A 494 27.48 11.68 -2.37
N LEU A 495 27.31 10.38 -2.61
CA LEU A 495 26.02 9.67 -2.66
C LEU A 495 25.66 8.99 -1.33
N CYS A 496 26.48 9.14 -0.29
CA CYS A 496 26.16 8.65 1.05
C CYS A 496 25.20 9.61 1.76
N ARG A 497 24.41 9.05 2.69
CA ARG A 497 23.69 9.83 3.69
C ARG A 497 24.73 10.51 4.58
N LEU A 498 24.55 11.80 4.87
CA LEU A 498 25.39 12.48 5.85
C LEU A 498 25.30 11.72 7.18
N ASN A 499 26.43 11.20 7.67
CA ASN A 499 26.50 10.53 8.96
C ASN A 499 25.84 11.43 10.01
N ALA A 500 24.75 10.95 10.62
CA ALA A 500 24.54 11.36 12.01
C ALA A 500 25.74 10.83 12.78
N SER A 501 26.29 11.64 13.68
CA SER A 501 27.24 11.16 14.67
C SER A 501 26.72 9.85 15.27
N PRO A 502 27.59 8.85 15.49
CA PRO A 502 27.17 7.59 16.07
C PRO A 502 26.60 7.88 17.46
N SER A 503 25.27 7.89 17.59
CA SER A 503 24.67 7.78 18.91
C SER A 503 25.10 6.41 19.43
N ALA A 504 25.73 6.44 20.61
CA ALA A 504 26.36 5.29 21.25
C ALA A 504 25.49 4.03 21.13
N GLY A 505 26.14 2.94 20.74
CA GLY A 505 25.47 1.67 20.45
C GLY A 505 24.60 1.18 21.60
N PHE A 506 23.34 0.92 21.31
CA PHE A 506 22.57 -0.04 22.09
C PHE A 506 23.07 -1.44 21.72
N LYS A 507 24.13 -1.89 22.41
CA LYS A 507 24.43 -3.32 22.55
C LYS A 507 23.15 -3.99 23.09
N ARG A 508 22.47 -4.80 22.28
CA ARG A 508 21.52 -5.78 22.80
C ARG A 508 22.33 -6.74 23.66
N LYS A 509 22.20 -6.59 24.98
CA LYS A 509 22.79 -7.48 25.98
C LYS A 509 22.29 -8.90 25.67
N ALA A 510 23.19 -9.78 25.25
CA ALA A 510 22.96 -11.21 25.28
C ALA A 510 22.88 -11.61 26.74
N THR A 511 21.68 -11.81 27.27
CA THR A 511 21.48 -12.51 28.53
C THR A 511 21.41 -14.00 28.22
N SER A 512 22.53 -14.68 28.47
CA SER A 512 22.53 -16.10 28.78
C SER A 512 21.56 -16.36 29.93
N SER A 513 20.60 -17.24 29.71
CA SER A 513 19.91 -17.90 30.82
C SER A 513 19.82 -19.38 30.47
N ALA A 514 20.80 -20.13 30.99
CA ALA A 514 20.60 -21.53 31.29
C ALA A 514 19.48 -21.63 32.32
N SER A 515 18.42 -22.37 32.00
CA SER A 515 17.43 -22.79 32.99
C SER A 515 16.80 -24.09 32.50
N SER A 516 17.24 -25.18 33.13
CA SER A 516 16.64 -26.50 33.16
C SER A 516 15.12 -26.49 33.13
N ARG A 517 14.54 -27.28 32.23
CA ARG A 517 13.08 -27.49 32.10
C ARG A 517 12.73 -28.81 32.81
N PRO A 518 11.88 -28.83 33.85
CA PRO A 518 11.31 -30.06 34.34
C PRO A 518 10.17 -30.51 33.42
N THR A 519 10.17 -31.79 33.10
CA THR A 519 9.11 -32.53 32.44
C THR A 519 7.83 -32.52 33.28
N LYS A 520 6.71 -32.03 32.73
CA LYS A 520 5.37 -32.29 33.28
C LYS A 520 4.48 -32.96 32.25
N LYS A 521 3.97 -34.11 32.69
CA LYS A 521 3.11 -35.08 32.03
C LYS A 521 1.82 -34.45 31.50
N ILE A 522 1.39 -34.96 30.34
CA ILE A 522 0.08 -34.73 29.74
C ILE A 522 -0.93 -35.61 30.48
N THR A 523 -1.99 -35.00 31.01
CA THR A 523 -3.22 -35.68 31.43
C THR A 523 -4.41 -34.95 30.82
N ASN A 524 -5.03 -35.56 29.81
CA ASN A 524 -6.45 -35.36 29.49
C ASN A 524 -7.27 -35.99 30.62
N PRO A 525 -8.41 -35.41 31.06
CA PRO A 525 -9.63 -35.46 30.25
C PRO A 525 -10.60 -34.27 30.45
N LEU A 526 -11.52 -34.07 29.50
CA LEU A 526 -12.94 -33.78 29.77
C LEU A 526 -13.72 -33.82 28.45
N LYS A 527 -14.49 -34.90 28.30
CA LYS A 527 -15.60 -35.05 27.35
C LYS A 527 -16.72 -34.13 27.81
N LEU A 528 -17.35 -33.41 26.88
CA LEU A 528 -18.67 -32.80 27.09
C LEU A 528 -19.66 -33.49 26.14
N PRO A 529 -20.86 -33.87 26.60
CA PRO A 529 -21.81 -34.65 25.85
C PRO A 529 -22.58 -33.80 24.83
N LEU A 530 -22.98 -34.46 23.75
CA LEU A 530 -23.92 -33.99 22.75
C LEU A 530 -25.32 -33.90 23.36
N HIS A 531 -25.94 -32.73 23.23
CA HIS A 531 -27.37 -32.58 22.97
C HIS A 531 -27.57 -31.37 22.04
#